data_AF-E5XNN0-F1
#
_entry.id   AF-E5XNN0-F1
#
_cell.length_a   1.000
_cell.length_b   1.000
_cell.length_c   1.000
_cell.angle_alpha   90.00
_cell.angle_beta   90.00
_cell.angle_gamma   90.00
#
_symmetry.space_group_name_H-M   'P 1'
#
loop_
_entity.id
_entity.type
_entity.pdbx_description
1 polymer ?
#
loop_
_entity_poly.entity_id
_entity_poly.type
_entity_poly.pdbx_seq_one_letter_code
_entity_poly.pdbx_strand_id
1 'polypeptide(L)'
;MKLDTEKLRKAGVDVLALRDGMCADQTAQGFIEAQSGLIGLSITAALAALHNDYKDFQGRFSGELDYLGNAVIAAASDVELTDEDGMKAIDSLDIPR
;
A
#
# COMPACT_ATOMS: atom_id res chain seq x y z
N MET A 1 12.63 -20.49 -14.24
CA MET A 1 11.73 -19.33 -14.37
C MET A 1 12.40 -18.20 -13.60
N LYS A 2 12.81 -17.11 -14.27
CA LYS A 2 13.42 -15.96 -13.58
C LYS A 2 12.31 -15.02 -13.12
N LEU A 3 12.37 -14.58 -11.87
CA LEU A 3 11.41 -13.60 -11.37
C LEU A 3 11.76 -12.22 -11.97
N ASP A 4 10.75 -11.51 -12.46
CA ASP A 4 10.91 -10.15 -12.98
C ASP A 4 10.83 -9.16 -11.81
N THR A 5 11.99 -8.87 -11.22
CA THR A 5 12.13 -8.01 -10.03
C THR A 5 11.74 -6.56 -10.31
N GLU A 6 11.92 -6.08 -11.54
CA GLU A 6 11.49 -4.75 -11.94
C GLU A 6 9.97 -4.64 -12.00
N LYS A 7 9.30 -5.66 -12.55
CA LYS A 7 7.84 -5.74 -12.52
C LYS A 7 7.31 -5.80 -11.08
N LEU A 8 7.99 -6.50 -10.18
CA LEU A 8 7.60 -6.53 -8.76
C LEU A 8 7.75 -5.17 -8.09
N ARG A 9 8.89 -4.48 -8.26
CA ARG A 9 9.06 -3.13 -7.73
C ARG A 9 7.96 -2.20 -8.20
N LYS A 10 7.68 -2.23 -9.51
CA LYS A 10 6.61 -1.43 -10.09
C LYS A 10 5.26 -1.74 -9.43
N ALA A 11 4.94 -3.01 -9.24
CA ALA A 11 3.71 -3.41 -8.56
C ALA A 11 3.65 -2.89 -7.11
N GLY A 12 4.76 -2.94 -6.36
CA GLY A 12 4.83 -2.37 -5.02
C GLY A 12 4.65 -0.86 -5.00
N VAL A 13 5.27 -0.13 -5.93
CA VAL A 13 5.08 1.32 -6.11
C VAL A 13 3.62 1.65 -6.46
N ASP A 14 3.00 0.87 -7.36
CA ASP A 14 1.60 1.07 -7.74
C ASP A 14 0.67 0.87 -6.52
N VAL A 15 0.97 -0.09 -5.62
CA VAL A 15 0.24 -0.28 -4.35
C VAL A 15 0.42 0.91 -3.40
N LEU A 16 1.63 1.45 -3.27
CA LEU A 16 1.89 2.64 -2.46
C LEU A 16 1.17 3.89 -3.03
N ALA A 17 1.05 4.00 -4.36
CA ALA A 17 0.27 5.06 -4.99
C ALA A 17 -1.23 4.95 -4.65
N LEU A 18 -1.77 3.73 -4.58
CA LEU A 18 -3.15 3.50 -4.10
C LEU A 18 -3.31 3.90 -2.63
N ARG A 19 -2.31 3.62 -1.78
CA ARG A 19 -2.28 4.07 -0.38
C ARG A 19 -2.37 5.59 -0.31
N ASP A 20 -1.57 6.30 -1.10
CA ASP A 20 -1.57 7.76 -1.12
C ASP A 20 -2.90 8.33 -1.61
N GLY A 21 -3.49 7.72 -2.64
CA GLY A 21 -4.84 8.07 -3.11
C GLY A 21 -5.90 7.91 -2.01
N MET A 22 -5.83 6.82 -1.23
CA MET A 22 -6.76 6.59 -0.12
C MET A 22 -6.56 7.58 1.04
N CYS A 23 -5.31 7.94 1.35
CA CYS A 23 -5.01 8.96 2.36
C CYS A 23 -5.47 10.36 1.94
N ALA A 24 -5.47 10.65 0.64
CA ALA A 24 -5.94 11.92 0.08
C ALA A 24 -7.47 12.02 -0.05
N ASP A 25 -8.21 10.91 0.11
CA ASP A 25 -9.66 10.88 -0.01
C ASP A 25 -10.34 11.69 1.13
N GLN A 26 -11.19 12.65 0.72
CA GLN A 26 -11.86 13.60 1.60
C GLN A 26 -13.29 13.20 1.98
N THR A 27 -13.75 11.99 1.68
CA THR A 27 -15.12 11.53 1.93
C THR A 27 -15.52 11.68 3.39
N ALA A 28 -14.62 11.29 4.32
CA ALA A 28 -14.86 11.50 5.75
C ALA A 28 -15.10 12.97 6.09
N GLN A 29 -14.31 13.88 5.52
CA GLN A 29 -14.46 15.33 5.77
C GLN A 29 -15.82 15.83 5.24
N GLY A 30 -16.26 15.33 4.10
CA GLY A 30 -17.58 15.64 3.54
C GLY A 30 -18.74 15.30 4.48
N PHE A 31 -18.63 14.24 5.29
CA PHE A 31 -19.67 13.91 6.28
C PHE A 31 -19.77 14.96 7.41
N ILE A 32 -18.65 15.52 7.85
CA ILE A 32 -18.63 16.59 8.88
C ILE A 32 -19.17 17.89 8.33
N GLU A 33 -18.82 18.21 7.09
CA GLU A 33 -19.35 19.39 6.39
C GLU A 33 -20.87 19.28 6.21
N ALA A 34 -21.36 18.11 5.76
CA ALA A 34 -22.79 17.84 5.66
C ALA A 34 -23.50 17.90 7.02
N GLN A 35 -22.88 17.40 8.08
CA GLN A 35 -23.43 17.44 9.44
C GLN A 35 -23.67 18.89 9.91
N SER A 36 -22.76 19.80 9.57
CA SER A 36 -22.83 21.21 10.00
C SER A 36 -24.08 21.92 9.48
N GLY A 37 -24.57 21.54 8.28
CA GLY A 37 -25.80 22.08 7.69
C GLY A 37 -27.09 21.43 8.21
N LEU A 38 -27.00 20.38 9.01
CA LEU A 38 -28.14 19.55 9.43
C LEU A 38 -28.35 19.52 10.95
N ILE A 39 -27.65 20.39 11.70
CA ILE A 39 -27.70 20.47 13.16
C ILE A 39 -29.16 20.52 13.65
N GLY A 40 -29.50 19.64 14.60
CA GLY A 40 -30.85 19.51 15.15
C GLY A 40 -31.71 18.45 14.46
N LEU A 41 -31.27 17.88 13.33
CA LEU A 41 -31.90 16.72 12.70
C LEU A 41 -31.31 15.42 13.23
N SER A 42 -32.14 14.37 13.29
CA SER A 42 -31.74 13.03 13.74
C SER A 42 -30.62 12.40 12.90
N ILE A 43 -30.46 12.83 11.64
CA ILE A 43 -29.44 12.33 10.71
C ILE A 43 -28.01 12.74 11.09
N THR A 44 -27.84 13.77 11.92
CA THR A 44 -26.51 14.29 12.31
C THR A 44 -25.66 13.26 13.03
N ALA A 45 -26.26 12.44 13.90
CA ALA A 45 -25.57 11.36 14.58
C ALA A 45 -25.12 10.27 13.61
N ALA A 46 -25.92 9.96 12.58
CA ALA A 46 -25.56 9.00 11.54
C ALA A 46 -24.38 9.50 10.69
N LEU A 47 -24.34 10.79 10.35
CA LEU A 47 -23.22 11.38 9.62
C LEU A 47 -21.92 11.37 10.43
N ALA A 48 -22.00 11.65 11.74
CA ALA A 48 -20.85 11.53 12.63
C ALA A 48 -20.34 10.09 12.75
N ALA A 49 -21.25 9.10 12.81
CA ALA A 49 -20.87 7.69 12.80
C ALA A 49 -20.18 7.30 11.49
N LEU A 50 -20.75 7.69 10.35
CA LEU A 50 -20.15 7.45 9.03
C LEU A 50 -18.77 8.08 8.88
N HIS A 51 -18.56 9.29 9.44
CA HIS A 51 -17.23 9.91 9.49
C HIS A 51 -16.21 9.02 10.19
N ASN A 52 -16.54 8.55 11.40
CA ASN A 52 -15.62 7.71 12.19
C ASN A 52 -15.37 6.36 11.50
N ASP A 53 -16.43 5.69 11.05
CA ASP A 53 -16.32 4.39 10.38
C ASP A 53 -15.47 4.49 9.11
N TYR A 54 -15.62 5.56 8.33
CA TYR A 54 -14.82 5.78 7.14
C TYR A 54 -13.36 6.10 7.47
N LYS A 55 -13.10 6.89 8.53
CA LYS A 55 -11.72 7.16 9.00
C LYS A 55 -11.02 5.89 9.48
N ASP A 56 -11.71 5.04 10.22
CA ASP A 56 -11.18 3.75 10.66
C ASP A 56 -10.89 2.84 9.47
N PHE A 57 -11.80 2.79 8.49
CA PHE A 57 -11.58 2.08 7.23
C PHE A 57 -10.34 2.60 6.50
N GLN A 58 -10.22 3.92 6.30
CA GLN A 58 -9.06 4.55 5.65
C GLN A 58 -7.76 4.21 6.38
N GLY A 59 -7.74 4.34 7.71
CA GLY A 59 -6.55 4.05 8.52
C GLY A 59 -6.10 2.60 8.41
N ARG A 60 -7.04 1.65 8.47
CA ARG A 60 -6.74 0.22 8.34
C ARG A 60 -6.24 -0.13 6.95
N PHE A 61 -6.97 0.25 5.89
CA PHE A 61 -6.61 -0.12 4.53
C PHE A 61 -5.35 0.59 4.05
N SER A 62 -5.11 1.85 4.42
CA SER A 62 -3.84 2.52 4.11
C SER A 62 -2.66 1.83 4.77
N GLY A 63 -2.79 1.36 6.02
CA GLY A 63 -1.77 0.55 6.69
C GLY A 63 -1.47 -0.77 5.98
N GLU A 64 -2.51 -1.49 5.54
CA GLU A 64 -2.34 -2.74 4.78
C GLU A 64 -1.67 -2.50 3.41
N LEU A 65 -2.04 -1.44 2.71
CA LEU A 65 -1.43 -1.08 1.42
C LEU A 65 0.03 -0.66 1.61
N ASP A 66 0.35 0.08 2.68
CA ASP A 66 1.73 0.43 3.01
C ASP A 66 2.59 -0.81 3.28
N TYR A 67 2.08 -1.73 4.11
CA TYR A 67 2.75 -3.00 4.38
C TYR A 67 2.97 -3.81 3.10
N LEU A 68 1.92 -4.01 2.31
CA LEU A 68 1.98 -4.81 1.08
C LEU A 68 2.94 -4.22 0.05
N GLY A 69 2.86 -2.91 -0.21
CA GLY A 69 3.71 -2.22 -1.17
C GLY A 69 5.19 -2.36 -0.80
N ASN A 70 5.53 -2.12 0.46
CA ASN A 70 6.89 -2.26 0.97
C ASN A 70 7.37 -3.71 0.98
N ALA A 71 6.51 -4.67 1.34
CA ALA A 71 6.86 -6.10 1.35
C ALA A 71 7.18 -6.62 -0.06
N VAL A 72 6.42 -6.19 -1.08
CA VAL A 72 6.67 -6.58 -2.48
C VAL A 72 7.98 -5.98 -3.00
N ILE A 73 8.27 -4.72 -2.66
CA ILE A 73 9.55 -4.08 -3.02
C ILE A 73 10.72 -4.80 -2.35
N ALA A 74 10.60 -5.11 -1.06
CA ALA A 74 11.62 -5.84 -0.31
C ALA A 74 11.89 -7.22 -0.91
N ALA A 75 10.82 -7.97 -1.24
CA ALA A 75 10.95 -9.27 -1.88
C ALA A 75 11.66 -9.19 -3.25
N ALA A 76 11.43 -8.12 -4.03
CA ALA A 76 12.14 -7.90 -5.29
C ALA A 76 13.65 -7.68 -5.07
N SER A 77 14.02 -6.93 -4.02
CA SER A 77 15.43 -6.74 -3.63
C SER A 77 16.08 -8.03 -3.16
N ASP A 78 15.40 -8.85 -2.36
CA ASP A 78 15.93 -10.12 -1.86
C ASP A 78 16.22 -11.12 -3.00
N VAL A 79 15.33 -11.16 -4.01
CA VAL A 79 15.52 -12.00 -5.19
C VAL A 79 16.74 -11.56 -6.01
N GLU A 80 16.92 -10.25 -6.22
CA GLU A 80 18.09 -9.73 -6.92
C GLU A 80 19.40 -10.04 -6.21
N LEU A 81 19.45 -9.83 -4.88
CA LEU A 81 20.62 -10.17 -4.07
C LEU A 81 20.94 -11.67 -4.16
N THR A 82 19.92 -12.52 -4.11
CA THR A 82 20.08 -13.97 -4.22
C THR A 82 20.61 -14.38 -5.61
N ASP A 83 20.12 -13.77 -6.68
CA ASP A 83 20.60 -14.01 -8.05
C ASP A 83 22.07 -13.57 -8.21
N GLU A 84 22.45 -12.43 -7.66
CA GLU A 84 23.84 -11.92 -7.68
C GLU A 84 24.79 -12.83 -6.90
N ASP A 85 24.40 -13.29 -5.71
CA ASP A 85 25.20 -14.18 -4.87
C ASP A 85 25.36 -15.57 -5.51
N GLY A 86 24.29 -16.09 -6.11
CA GLY A 86 24.33 -17.32 -6.89
C GLY A 86 25.30 -17.23 -8.08
N MET A 87 25.30 -16.11 -8.80
CA MET A 87 26.25 -15.88 -9.90
C MET A 87 27.70 -15.83 -9.40
N LYS A 88 27.98 -15.10 -8.32
CA LYS A 88 29.33 -15.03 -7.72
C LYS A 88 29.81 -16.41 -7.26
N ALA A 89 28.92 -17.21 -6.68
CA ALA A 89 29.25 -18.57 -6.26
C ALA A 89 29.59 -19.46 -7.47
N ILE A 90 28.83 -19.38 -8.57
CA ILE A 90 29.12 -20.13 -9.80
C ILE A 90 30.46 -19.72 -10.42
N ASP A 91 30.73 -18.42 -10.53
CA ASP A 91 32.00 -17.92 -11.08
C ASP A 91 33.20 -18.33 -10.20
N SER A 92 33.00 -18.55 -8.90
CA SER A 92 34.05 -19.02 -7.99
C SER A 92 34.37 -20.52 -8.10
N LEU A 93 33.50 -21.32 -8.75
CA LEU A 93 33.65 -22.77 -8.84
C LEU A 93 34.59 -23.24 -9.97
N ASP A 94 35.16 -22.33 -10.77
CA ASP A 94 36.13 -22.60 -11.84
C ASP A 94 35.72 -23.76 -12.79
N ILE A 95 34.40 -23.88 -13.02
CA ILE A 95 33.82 -24.88 -13.92
C ILE A 95 34.01 -24.37 -15.37
N PRO A 96 34.66 -25.13 -16.27
CA PRO A 96 34.86 -24.71 -17.65
C PRO A 96 33.50 -24.45 -18.32
N ARG A 97 33.35 -23.25 -18.93
CA ARG A 97 32.16 -22.89 -19.73
C ARG A 97 32.16 -23.56 -21.10
#